data_AF-A0A6N8A5F4-F1
#
_entry.id   AF-A0A6N8A5F4-F1
#
_cell.length_a   1.000
_cell.length_b   1.000
_cell.length_c   1.000
_cell.angle_alpha   90.00
_cell.angle_beta   90.00
_cell.angle_gamma   90.00
#
_symmetry.space_group_name_H-M   'P 1'
#
loop_
_entity.id
_entity.type
_entity.pdbx_description
1 polymer ?
#
loop_
_entity_poly.entity_id
_entity_poly.type
_entity_poly.pdbx_seq_one_letter_code
_entity_poly.pdbx_strand_id
1 'polypeptide(L)'
;MMFRTLGMLAVAAATLMTANSAAQAKDWIEKVEVKRDGIDVIPIIVTANQHGYQSIQTNSHRFLLRLYAKATSGKRIVAMKLGSFQGVLYFEADGNLWSKSFAHRAVANGTKRTVVIEHDPVIPVAKVKWKTGTPLQVCRAHYDTKRASGLSRTQILSKDWTVTAKAYFELDAVAARKNKAKNNKWNIGNTTNQRDGYVYDVRVTCQKGIAKAPFNVKTN
;
A
#
# COMPACT_ATOMS: atom_id res chain seq x y z
N MET A 1 54.45 33.51 8.46
CA MET A 1 54.71 32.05 8.54
C MET A 1 53.59 31.41 9.33
N MET A 2 52.94 30.41 8.71
CA MET A 2 52.20 29.28 9.31
C MET A 2 50.96 29.54 10.18
N PHE A 3 49.94 28.68 10.17
CA PHE A 3 49.18 27.96 9.14
C PHE A 3 48.07 27.24 9.92
N ARG A 4 46.88 27.13 9.30
CA ARG A 4 45.89 26.05 9.46
C ARG A 4 45.04 26.02 10.74
N THR A 5 43.85 26.61 10.60
CA THR A 5 42.60 26.13 11.20
C THR A 5 42.29 24.72 10.69
N LEU A 6 42.20 23.76 11.62
CA LEU A 6 41.74 22.39 11.35
C LEU A 6 40.21 22.37 11.23
N GLY A 7 39.70 22.21 10.02
CA GLY A 7 38.34 21.75 9.77
C GLY A 7 38.30 20.23 9.93
N MET A 8 37.60 19.73 10.96
CA MET A 8 37.32 18.30 11.11
C MET A 8 35.96 17.96 10.50
N LEU A 9 36.01 17.00 9.57
CA LEU A 9 34.91 16.43 8.82
C LEU A 9 33.85 15.80 9.75
N ALA A 10 32.58 16.17 9.54
CA ALA A 10 31.44 15.42 10.04
C ALA A 10 31.26 14.16 9.19
N VAL A 11 31.64 13.01 9.73
CA VAL A 11 31.33 11.70 9.13
C VAL A 11 29.85 11.40 9.42
N ALA A 12 29.01 11.59 8.40
CA ALA A 12 27.63 11.13 8.43
C ALA A 12 27.61 9.59 8.47
N ALA A 13 27.33 9.03 9.65
CA ALA A 13 27.08 7.60 9.80
C ALA A 13 25.79 7.25 9.04
N ALA A 14 25.93 6.61 7.88
CA ALA A 14 24.82 6.00 7.17
C ALA A 14 24.35 4.79 7.98
N THR A 15 23.26 4.95 8.73
CA THR A 15 22.54 3.83 9.34
C THR A 15 21.94 2.98 8.23
N LEU A 16 22.62 1.89 7.90
CA LEU A 16 22.04 0.77 7.17
C LEU A 16 20.81 0.31 7.96
N MET A 17 19.62 0.61 7.43
CA MET A 17 18.38 0.00 7.88
C MET A 17 18.49 -1.50 7.55
N THR A 18 19.02 -2.29 8.48
CA THR A 18 18.86 -3.73 8.43
C THR A 18 17.38 -4.00 8.52
N ALA A 19 16.81 -4.54 7.45
CA ALA A 19 15.46 -5.08 7.47
C ALA A 19 15.42 -6.09 8.63
N ASN A 20 14.68 -5.76 9.69
CA ASN A 20 14.39 -6.70 10.76
C ASN A 20 13.58 -7.85 10.15
N SER A 21 14.26 -8.89 9.69
CA SER A 21 13.67 -10.20 9.48
C SER A 21 13.13 -10.64 10.84
N ALA A 22 11.81 -10.55 10.97
CA ALA A 22 11.05 -10.91 12.15
C ALA A 22 11.42 -12.32 12.63
N ALA A 23 11.34 -12.50 13.94
CA ALA A 23 11.54 -13.76 14.66
C ALA A 23 11.02 -14.98 13.87
N GLN A 24 11.86 -16.00 13.77
CA GLN A 24 11.58 -17.28 13.12
C GLN A 24 10.33 -17.90 13.77
N ALA A 25 9.18 -17.65 13.16
CA ALA A 25 7.94 -18.37 13.41
C ALA A 25 8.25 -19.88 13.36
N LYS A 26 7.65 -20.68 14.25
CA LYS A 26 7.66 -22.15 14.09
C LYS A 26 7.25 -22.45 12.65
N ASP A 27 8.04 -23.21 11.90
CA ASP A 27 7.90 -23.47 10.46
C ASP A 27 6.59 -24.23 10.12
N TRP A 28 5.46 -23.55 10.30
CA TRP A 28 4.10 -24.06 10.16
C TRP A 28 3.44 -23.50 8.89
N ILE A 29 4.06 -22.48 8.31
CA ILE A 29 3.61 -21.78 7.12
C ILE A 29 4.77 -21.79 6.13
N GLU A 30 4.53 -22.38 4.97
CA GLU A 30 5.50 -22.49 3.89
C GLU A 30 5.57 -21.18 3.07
N LYS A 31 4.41 -20.54 2.89
CA LYS A 31 4.31 -19.33 2.08
C LYS A 31 3.09 -18.51 2.45
N VAL A 32 3.28 -17.20 2.49
CA VAL A 32 2.23 -16.17 2.49
C VAL A 32 2.53 -15.26 1.32
N GLU A 33 1.51 -14.85 0.58
CA GLU A 33 1.66 -13.95 -0.55
C GLU A 33 0.39 -13.12 -0.71
N VAL A 34 0.58 -11.83 -0.93
CA VAL A 34 -0.45 -10.92 -1.45
C VAL A 34 0.05 -10.37 -2.78
N LYS A 35 -0.81 -10.31 -3.78
CA LYS A 35 -0.48 -9.71 -5.08
C LYS A 35 -1.70 -9.11 -5.74
N ARG A 36 -1.48 -8.32 -6.79
CA ARG A 36 -2.56 -7.82 -7.65
C ARG A 36 -3.25 -8.97 -8.38
N ASP A 37 -4.56 -8.86 -8.51
CA ASP A 37 -5.42 -9.81 -9.23
C ASP A 37 -6.13 -9.12 -10.40
N GLY A 38 -5.45 -8.99 -11.54
CA GLY A 38 -5.99 -8.35 -12.73
C GLY A 38 -5.48 -6.92 -12.97
N ILE A 39 -6.22 -6.14 -13.76
CA ILE A 39 -5.82 -4.79 -14.21
C ILE A 39 -6.63 -3.73 -13.46
N ASP A 40 -5.91 -2.81 -12.82
CA ASP A 40 -6.51 -1.62 -12.21
C ASP A 40 -6.60 -0.49 -13.23
N VAL A 41 -7.81 -0.24 -13.72
CA VAL A 41 -8.04 0.74 -14.79
C VAL A 41 -8.60 2.07 -14.30
N ILE A 42 -9.08 2.14 -13.06
CA ILE A 42 -9.76 3.34 -12.54
C ILE A 42 -8.71 4.22 -11.82
N PRO A 43 -8.41 5.43 -12.31
CA PRO A 43 -7.45 6.27 -11.62
C PRO A 43 -8.08 6.97 -10.41
N ILE A 44 -7.25 7.27 -9.41
CA ILE A 44 -7.58 8.27 -8.40
C ILE A 44 -7.43 9.66 -9.02
N ILE A 45 -8.43 10.52 -8.86
CA ILE A 45 -8.46 11.86 -9.43
C ILE A 45 -8.04 12.88 -8.36
N VAL A 46 -7.07 13.72 -8.72
CA VAL A 46 -6.63 14.88 -7.93
C VAL A 46 -6.94 16.13 -8.73
N THR A 47 -7.68 17.05 -8.13
CA THR A 47 -8.07 18.31 -8.78
C THR A 47 -7.02 19.39 -8.55
N ALA A 48 -6.93 20.31 -9.51
CA ALA A 48 -6.14 21.52 -9.40
C ALA A 48 -7.04 22.75 -9.42
N ASN A 49 -6.53 23.83 -8.84
CA ASN A 49 -7.03 25.19 -9.05
C ASN A 49 -5.96 26.04 -9.75
N GLN A 50 -6.20 27.34 -9.84
CA GLN A 50 -5.20 28.28 -10.37
C GLN A 50 -3.87 28.20 -9.62
N HIS A 51 -3.83 27.70 -8.38
CA HIS A 51 -2.64 27.63 -7.56
C HIS A 51 -1.80 26.34 -7.72
N GLY A 52 -2.39 25.25 -8.21
CA GLY A 52 -1.76 23.92 -8.28
C GLY A 52 -2.74 22.83 -7.83
N TYR A 53 -2.24 21.62 -7.57
CA TYR A 53 -3.05 20.49 -7.10
C TYR A 53 -3.47 20.66 -5.63
N GLN A 54 -4.77 20.57 -5.33
CA GLN A 54 -5.32 20.94 -4.02
C GLN A 54 -5.99 19.79 -3.26
N SER A 55 -6.82 18.99 -3.93
CA SER A 55 -7.64 17.99 -3.25
C SER A 55 -7.77 16.71 -4.06
N ILE A 56 -8.03 15.61 -3.35
CA ILE A 56 -8.36 14.32 -3.95
C ILE A 56 -9.87 14.31 -4.13
N GLN A 57 -10.35 14.15 -5.36
CA GLN A 57 -11.78 14.04 -5.67
C GLN A 57 -12.30 12.61 -5.42
N THR A 58 -11.46 11.61 -5.66
CA THR A 58 -11.82 10.20 -5.44
C THR A 58 -11.83 9.86 -3.96
N ASN A 59 -13.00 9.53 -3.41
CA ASN A 59 -13.16 9.20 -1.98
C ASN A 59 -12.69 7.78 -1.63
N SER A 60 -12.88 6.82 -2.54
CA SER A 60 -12.53 5.41 -2.36
C SER A 60 -11.99 4.81 -3.64
N HIS A 61 -11.18 3.76 -3.49
CA HIS A 61 -10.58 3.04 -4.61
C HIS A 61 -10.79 1.54 -4.43
N ARG A 62 -11.11 0.83 -5.51
CA ARG A 62 -11.23 -0.63 -5.51
C ARG A 62 -9.87 -1.24 -5.81
N PHE A 63 -9.36 -2.05 -4.90
CA PHE A 63 -8.11 -2.77 -5.09
C PHE A 63 -8.41 -4.21 -5.47
N LEU A 64 -7.73 -4.77 -6.47
CA LEU A 64 -7.92 -6.18 -6.85
C LEU A 64 -6.76 -7.00 -6.30
N LEU A 65 -7.03 -7.83 -5.29
CA LEU A 65 -5.99 -8.52 -4.53
C LEU A 65 -6.23 -10.03 -4.52
N ARG A 66 -5.16 -10.79 -4.74
CA ARG A 66 -5.12 -12.23 -4.54
C ARG A 66 -4.31 -12.53 -3.30
N LEU A 67 -4.95 -13.15 -2.32
CA LEU A 67 -4.37 -13.55 -1.06
C LEU A 67 -4.08 -15.04 -1.12
N TYR A 68 -2.87 -15.43 -0.71
CA TYR A 68 -2.43 -16.81 -0.72
C TYR A 68 -1.71 -17.14 0.59
N ALA A 69 -2.04 -18.29 1.17
CA ALA A 69 -1.31 -18.85 2.29
C ALA A 69 -1.25 -20.38 2.18
N LYS A 70 -0.09 -20.95 2.51
CA LYS A 70 0.13 -22.41 2.53
C LYS A 70 0.81 -22.84 3.82
N ALA A 71 0.17 -23.74 4.53
CA ALA A 71 0.70 -24.36 5.74
C ALA A 71 1.54 -25.61 5.45
N THR A 72 2.50 -25.91 6.31
CA THR A 72 3.28 -27.15 6.28
C THR A 72 2.41 -28.39 6.50
N SER A 73 2.96 -29.58 6.23
CA SER A 73 2.22 -30.83 6.44
C SER A 73 1.78 -30.98 7.91
N GLY A 74 0.57 -31.51 8.12
CA GLY A 74 -0.04 -31.60 9.46
C GLY A 74 -0.53 -30.28 10.07
N LYS A 75 -0.35 -29.14 9.39
CA LYS A 75 -0.87 -27.82 9.79
C LYS A 75 -1.97 -27.34 8.84
N ARG A 76 -2.72 -26.33 9.24
CA ARG A 76 -3.86 -25.77 8.49
C ARG A 76 -3.90 -24.27 8.66
N ILE A 77 -4.20 -23.54 7.58
CA ILE A 77 -4.48 -22.11 7.67
C ILE A 77 -5.87 -21.98 8.30
N VAL A 78 -5.94 -21.30 9.44
CA VAL A 78 -7.17 -21.16 10.24
C VAL A 78 -7.72 -19.74 10.24
N ALA A 79 -6.88 -18.76 9.91
CA ALA A 79 -7.28 -17.39 9.73
C ALA A 79 -6.26 -16.62 8.89
N MET A 80 -6.69 -15.49 8.33
CA MET A 80 -5.85 -14.52 7.65
C MET A 80 -6.35 -13.11 7.96
N LYS A 81 -5.48 -12.10 7.91
CA LYS A 81 -5.86 -10.70 8.00
C LYS A 81 -5.09 -9.90 6.98
N LEU A 82 -5.81 -9.14 6.17
CA LEU A 82 -5.26 -8.20 5.22
C LEU A 82 -5.36 -6.80 5.80
N GLY A 83 -4.31 -6.00 5.70
CA GLY A 83 -4.35 -4.58 6.02
C GLY A 83 -3.67 -3.74 4.96
N SER A 84 -4.08 -2.48 4.82
CA SER A 84 -3.42 -1.52 3.92
C SER A 84 -2.30 -0.76 4.64
N PHE A 85 -1.49 -1.46 5.44
CA PHE A 85 -0.43 -0.93 6.30
C PHE A 85 0.59 -2.03 6.68
N GLN A 86 1.73 -1.65 7.27
CA GLN A 86 2.77 -2.57 7.77
C GLN A 86 2.49 -3.00 9.21
N GLY A 87 2.82 -4.23 9.56
CA GLY A 87 2.64 -4.76 10.91
C GLY A 87 1.24 -5.26 11.19
N VAL A 88 0.53 -5.75 10.16
CA VAL A 88 -0.78 -6.39 10.30
C VAL A 88 -0.64 -7.62 11.18
N LEU A 89 -1.48 -7.73 12.21
CA LEU A 89 -1.50 -8.87 13.12
C LEU A 89 -2.93 -9.33 13.34
N TYR A 90 -3.22 -10.61 13.08
CA TYR A 90 -4.57 -11.16 13.16
C TYR A 90 -5.21 -10.96 14.54
N PHE A 91 -4.43 -11.15 15.60
CA PHE A 91 -4.92 -11.10 16.98
C PHE A 91 -4.88 -9.69 17.61
N GLU A 92 -4.33 -8.70 16.92
CA GLU A 92 -4.21 -7.34 17.44
C GLU A 92 -5.25 -6.39 16.83
N ALA A 93 -5.55 -5.31 17.55
CA ALA A 93 -6.42 -4.25 17.06
C ALA A 93 -5.63 -3.29 16.15
N ASP A 94 -6.29 -2.78 15.10
CA ASP A 94 -5.63 -1.94 14.09
C ASP A 94 -5.87 -0.44 14.28
N GLY A 95 -6.61 -0.07 15.33
CA GLY A 95 -7.07 1.29 15.56
C GLY A 95 -7.87 1.83 14.36
N ASN A 96 -7.40 2.93 13.77
CA ASN A 96 -8.09 3.63 12.67
C ASN A 96 -7.66 3.16 11.26
N LEU A 97 -6.79 2.16 11.16
CA LEU A 97 -6.30 1.65 9.88
C LEU A 97 -7.33 0.74 9.22
N TRP A 98 -7.30 0.63 7.88
CA TRP A 98 -8.15 -0.31 7.18
C TRP A 98 -7.54 -1.72 7.23
N SER A 99 -8.35 -2.69 7.67
CA SER A 99 -8.04 -4.11 7.64
C SER A 99 -9.30 -4.95 7.40
N LYS A 100 -9.08 -6.21 7.00
CA LYS A 100 -10.12 -7.22 6.88
C LYS A 100 -9.59 -8.58 7.34
N SER A 101 -10.30 -9.17 8.30
CA SER A 101 -10.03 -10.53 8.78
C SER A 101 -10.85 -11.57 8.02
N PHE A 102 -10.24 -12.72 7.77
CA PHE A 102 -10.79 -13.90 7.13
C PHE A 102 -10.63 -15.09 8.07
N ALA A 103 -11.74 -15.70 8.47
CA ALA A 103 -11.75 -16.88 9.33
C ALA A 103 -12.92 -17.79 8.94
N HIS A 104 -13.00 -18.97 9.55
CA HIS A 104 -14.07 -19.93 9.32
C HIS A 104 -14.23 -20.25 7.83
N ARG A 105 -15.42 -20.05 7.26
CA ARG A 105 -15.73 -20.38 5.86
C ARG A 105 -14.80 -19.71 4.86
N ALA A 106 -14.36 -18.48 5.14
CA ALA A 106 -13.44 -17.74 4.26
C ALA A 106 -12.09 -18.45 4.06
N VAL A 107 -11.68 -19.26 5.03
CA VAL A 107 -10.46 -20.08 5.00
C VAL A 107 -10.77 -21.58 5.07
N ALA A 108 -11.94 -21.97 4.53
CA ALA A 108 -12.42 -23.35 4.47
C ALA A 108 -12.50 -24.06 5.84
N ASN A 109 -12.90 -23.33 6.88
CA ASN A 109 -13.06 -23.82 8.27
C ASN A 109 -11.81 -24.53 8.81
N GLY A 110 -10.61 -24.07 8.43
CA GLY A 110 -9.36 -24.68 8.88
C GLY A 110 -9.13 -26.11 8.35
N THR A 111 -9.85 -26.53 7.31
CA THR A 111 -9.72 -27.89 6.75
C THR A 111 -8.61 -28.00 5.72
N LYS A 112 -8.26 -26.88 5.05
CA LYS A 112 -7.27 -26.82 3.98
C LYS A 112 -5.88 -26.39 4.48
N ARG A 113 -4.84 -26.95 3.85
CA ARG A 113 -3.46 -26.49 3.99
C ARG A 113 -3.21 -25.21 3.21
N THR A 114 -3.84 -25.09 2.06
CA THR A 114 -3.69 -23.95 1.16
C THR A 114 -5.00 -23.19 1.09
N VAL A 115 -4.91 -21.88 1.22
CA VAL A 115 -6.03 -20.96 1.10
C VAL A 115 -5.67 -19.93 0.04
N VAL A 116 -6.61 -19.71 -0.88
CA VAL A 116 -6.53 -18.68 -1.92
C VAL A 116 -7.82 -17.89 -1.87
N ILE A 117 -7.72 -16.58 -1.77
CA ILE A 117 -8.88 -15.68 -1.72
C ILE A 117 -8.64 -14.57 -2.72
N GLU A 118 -9.56 -14.42 -3.66
CA GLU A 118 -9.65 -13.24 -4.52
C GLU A 118 -10.51 -12.21 -3.77
N HIS A 119 -9.99 -11.00 -3.60
CA HIS A 119 -10.61 -9.98 -2.78
C HIS A 119 -10.49 -8.61 -3.43
N ASP A 120 -11.62 -7.93 -3.56
CA ASP A 120 -11.75 -6.66 -4.29
C ASP A 120 -12.24 -5.49 -3.41
N PRO A 121 -11.55 -5.18 -2.29
CA PRO A 121 -12.06 -4.20 -1.33
C PRO A 121 -12.15 -2.80 -1.92
N VAL A 122 -13.27 -2.13 -1.67
CA VAL A 122 -13.42 -0.68 -1.87
C VAL A 122 -12.98 0.03 -0.60
N ILE A 123 -11.81 0.67 -0.64
CA ILE A 123 -11.17 1.27 0.53
C ILE A 123 -11.23 2.79 0.41
N PRO A 124 -11.66 3.53 1.46
CA PRO A 124 -11.52 4.97 1.47
C PRO A 124 -10.05 5.38 1.29
N VAL A 125 -9.77 6.28 0.35
CA VAL A 125 -8.40 6.70 0.00
C VAL A 125 -7.65 7.25 1.23
N ALA A 126 -8.36 7.90 2.14
CA ALA A 126 -7.84 8.42 3.40
C ALA A 126 -7.38 7.34 4.40
N LYS A 127 -7.87 6.10 4.27
CA LYS A 127 -7.48 4.97 5.14
C LYS A 127 -6.33 4.13 4.59
N VAL A 128 -5.97 4.32 3.32
CA VAL A 128 -4.85 3.62 2.69
C VAL A 128 -3.52 4.22 3.18
N LYS A 129 -2.59 3.38 3.64
CA LYS A 129 -1.21 3.84 3.85
C LYS A 129 -0.42 3.76 2.55
N TRP A 130 0.11 4.93 2.18
CA TRP A 130 0.85 5.14 0.95
C TRP A 130 2.36 5.06 1.21
N LYS A 131 3.08 4.30 0.39
CA LYS A 131 4.53 4.11 0.48
C LYS A 131 5.32 5.27 -0.15
N THR A 132 4.81 5.87 -1.24
CA THR A 132 5.47 6.97 -1.97
C THR A 132 4.79 8.32 -1.75
N GLY A 133 4.02 8.47 -0.68
CA GLY A 133 3.15 9.64 -0.45
C GLY A 133 1.74 9.47 -1.02
N THR A 134 0.80 10.28 -0.53
CA THR A 134 -0.61 10.26 -0.96
C THR A 134 -0.75 10.68 -2.42
N PRO A 135 -1.87 10.36 -3.10
CA PRO A 135 -2.11 10.77 -4.48
C PRO A 135 -1.91 12.28 -4.71
N LEU A 136 -2.36 13.11 -3.76
CA LEU A 136 -2.15 14.55 -3.78
C LEU A 136 -0.66 14.92 -3.71
N GLN A 137 0.09 14.30 -2.79
CA GLN A 137 1.53 14.53 -2.65
C GLN A 137 2.29 14.14 -3.91
N VAL A 138 1.94 13.02 -4.54
CA VAL A 138 2.57 12.58 -5.80
C VAL A 138 2.27 13.58 -6.94
N CYS A 139 1.04 14.09 -7.06
CA CYS A 139 0.73 15.12 -8.05
C CYS A 139 1.48 16.44 -7.79
N ARG A 140 1.64 16.85 -6.53
CA ARG A 140 2.43 18.03 -6.16
C ARG A 140 3.92 17.85 -6.47
N ALA A 141 4.51 16.72 -6.09
CA ALA A 141 5.90 16.41 -6.43
C ALA A 141 6.14 16.39 -7.95
N HIS A 142 5.18 15.88 -8.71
CA HIS A 142 5.22 15.94 -10.17
C HIS A 142 5.15 17.39 -10.68
N TYR A 143 4.26 18.23 -10.13
CA TYR A 143 4.20 19.65 -10.44
C TYR A 143 5.56 20.34 -10.20
N ASP A 144 6.16 20.12 -9.04
CA ASP A 144 7.44 20.72 -8.67
C ASP A 144 8.58 20.26 -9.57
N THR A 145 8.61 18.97 -9.92
CA THR A 145 9.57 18.41 -10.88
C THR A 145 9.44 19.07 -12.24
N LYS A 146 8.20 19.31 -12.71
CA LYS A 146 7.97 19.99 -13.99
C LYS A 146 8.34 21.48 -13.94
N ARG A 147 8.10 22.17 -12.82
CA ARG A 147 8.56 23.54 -12.59
C ARG A 147 10.08 23.63 -12.62
N ALA A 148 10.77 22.70 -11.95
CA ALA A 148 12.23 22.62 -11.95
C ALA A 148 12.80 22.35 -13.36
N SER A 149 12.06 21.62 -14.21
CA SER A 149 12.41 21.42 -15.62
C SER A 149 12.11 22.63 -16.55
N GLY A 150 11.69 23.77 -15.99
CA GLY A 150 11.46 25.01 -16.74
C GLY A 150 10.04 25.22 -17.28
N LEU A 151 9.11 24.28 -17.05
CA LEU A 151 7.72 24.48 -17.49
C LEU A 151 7.02 25.56 -16.65
N SER A 152 6.25 26.41 -17.32
CA SER A 152 5.38 27.39 -16.65
C SER A 152 4.23 26.69 -15.93
N ARG A 153 3.70 27.33 -14.89
CA ARG A 153 2.48 26.85 -14.22
C ARG A 153 1.38 26.56 -15.23
N THR A 154 1.13 27.48 -16.14
CA THR A 154 0.05 27.38 -17.12
C THR A 154 0.23 26.17 -18.02
N GLN A 155 1.46 25.91 -18.48
CA GLN A 155 1.77 24.71 -19.26
C GLN A 155 1.47 23.43 -18.48
N ILE A 156 1.85 23.38 -17.20
CA ILE A 156 1.62 22.20 -16.35
C ILE A 156 0.12 22.00 -16.10
N LEU A 157 -0.62 23.05 -15.74
CA LEU A 157 -2.02 22.96 -15.34
C LEU A 157 -3.02 23.00 -16.52
N SER A 158 -2.54 23.10 -17.76
CA SER A 158 -3.37 23.11 -18.97
C SER A 158 -3.82 21.72 -19.45
N LYS A 159 -3.20 20.65 -18.93
CA LYS A 159 -3.49 19.27 -19.31
C LYS A 159 -3.45 18.34 -18.11
N ASP A 160 -4.05 17.17 -18.28
CA ASP A 160 -4.01 16.11 -17.28
C ASP A 160 -2.65 15.40 -17.35
N TRP A 161 -2.17 15.01 -16.17
CA TRP A 161 -0.97 14.18 -16.04
C TRP A 161 -1.34 12.86 -15.39
N THR A 162 -0.75 11.77 -15.87
CA THR A 162 -0.83 10.47 -15.21
C THR A 162 0.45 10.23 -14.43
N VAL A 163 0.31 9.94 -13.14
CA VAL A 163 1.40 9.56 -12.25
C VAL A 163 1.01 8.29 -11.48
N THR A 164 1.96 7.69 -10.77
CA THR A 164 1.73 6.46 -10.00
C THR A 164 1.96 6.72 -8.52
N ALA A 165 0.97 6.43 -7.69
CA ALA A 165 1.12 6.36 -6.23
C ALA A 165 1.18 4.91 -5.78
N LYS A 166 1.99 4.60 -4.75
CA LYS A 166 2.19 3.22 -4.28
C LYS A 166 1.44 2.99 -2.97
N ALA A 167 0.40 2.17 -2.99
CA ALA A 167 -0.28 1.69 -1.79
C ALA A 167 0.44 0.44 -1.25
N TYR A 168 0.44 0.24 0.07
CA TYR A 168 1.03 -0.96 0.68
C TYR A 168 -0.06 -1.84 1.29
N PHE A 169 0.05 -3.15 1.05
CA PHE A 169 -0.80 -4.17 1.65
C PHE A 169 0.05 -5.21 2.35
N GLU A 170 -0.38 -5.68 3.51
CA GLU A 170 0.26 -6.77 4.23
C GLU A 170 -0.79 -7.81 4.60
N LEU A 171 -0.41 -9.07 4.47
CA LEU A 171 -1.24 -10.22 4.77
C LEU A 171 -0.59 -11.00 5.89
N ASP A 172 -1.29 -11.12 7.02
CA ASP A 172 -0.95 -12.03 8.11
C ASP A 172 -1.75 -13.32 7.96
N ALA A 173 -1.07 -14.45 7.89
CA ALA A 173 -1.70 -15.76 7.84
C ALA A 173 -1.43 -16.51 9.13
N VAL A 174 -2.46 -17.15 9.68
CA VAL A 174 -2.40 -17.90 10.94
C VAL A 174 -2.59 -19.38 10.66
N ALA A 175 -1.66 -20.20 11.15
CA ALA A 175 -1.71 -21.65 11.07
C ALA A 175 -1.87 -22.30 12.44
N ALA A 176 -2.62 -23.40 12.47
CA ALA A 176 -2.77 -24.28 13.63
C ALA A 176 -2.48 -25.74 13.26
N ARG A 177 -2.30 -26.59 14.27
CA ARG A 177 -2.27 -28.05 14.09
C ARG A 177 -3.62 -28.55 13.56
N LYS A 178 -3.63 -29.55 12.67
CA LYS A 178 -4.83 -30.10 12.02
C LYS A 178 -5.96 -30.45 13.01
N ASN A 179 -5.64 -31.06 14.15
CA ASN A 179 -6.61 -31.43 15.18
C ASN A 179 -7.24 -30.22 15.89
N LYS A 180 -6.47 -29.16 16.12
CA LYS A 180 -6.98 -27.91 16.69
C LYS A 180 -7.82 -27.14 15.69
N ALA A 181 -7.39 -27.10 14.42
CA ALA A 181 -8.12 -26.47 13.33
C ALA A 181 -9.49 -27.14 13.09
N LYS A 182 -9.53 -28.47 12.93
CA LYS A 182 -10.78 -29.23 12.67
C LYS A 182 -11.83 -29.04 13.76
N ASN A 183 -11.40 -28.94 15.01
CA ASN A 183 -12.29 -28.83 16.17
C ASN A 183 -12.57 -27.36 16.56
N ASN A 184 -12.11 -26.39 15.76
CA ASN A 184 -12.18 -24.96 16.07
C ASN A 184 -11.62 -24.59 17.47
N LYS A 185 -10.61 -25.33 17.94
CA LYS A 185 -9.94 -25.12 19.25
C LYS A 185 -8.61 -24.38 19.12
N TRP A 186 -8.45 -23.59 18.06
CA TRP A 186 -7.24 -22.81 17.82
C TRP A 186 -7.36 -21.44 18.50
N ASN A 187 -6.25 -20.89 18.99
CA ASN A 187 -6.14 -19.59 19.64
C ASN A 187 -4.69 -19.09 19.56
N ILE A 188 -4.44 -17.85 20.01
CA ILE A 188 -3.11 -17.23 19.95
C ILE A 188 -1.99 -18.10 20.55
N GLY A 189 -2.27 -18.81 21.65
CA GLY A 189 -1.29 -19.65 22.34
C GLY A 189 -0.97 -20.99 21.64
N ASN A 190 -1.74 -21.39 20.64
CA ASN A 190 -1.53 -22.66 19.91
C ASN A 190 -1.48 -22.51 18.39
N THR A 191 -1.29 -21.28 17.93
CA THR A 191 -1.09 -20.92 16.52
C THR A 191 0.31 -20.39 16.26
N THR A 192 0.63 -20.24 14.99
CA THR A 192 1.77 -19.45 14.52
C THR A 192 1.30 -18.61 13.35
N ASN A 193 1.88 -17.43 13.20
CA ASN A 193 1.57 -16.54 12.11
C ASN A 193 2.82 -16.19 11.29
N GLN A 194 2.60 -15.84 10.03
CA GLN A 194 3.62 -15.35 9.11
C GLN A 194 3.00 -14.29 8.22
N ARG A 195 3.82 -13.33 7.81
CA ARG A 195 3.38 -12.18 7.03
C ARG A 195 4.13 -12.07 5.72
N ASP A 196 3.45 -11.51 4.74
CA ASP A 196 4.06 -11.02 3.52
C ASP A 196 3.39 -9.72 3.09
N GLY A 197 4.13 -8.88 2.37
CA GLY A 197 3.71 -7.55 1.98
C GLY A 197 3.86 -7.28 0.50
N TYR A 198 2.95 -6.49 -0.05
CA TYR A 198 2.90 -6.13 -1.46
C TYR A 198 2.70 -4.64 -1.66
N VAL A 199 3.44 -4.09 -2.63
CA VAL A 199 3.29 -2.71 -3.07
C VAL A 199 2.43 -2.68 -4.32
N TYR A 200 1.30 -2.01 -4.21
CA TYR A 200 0.30 -1.89 -5.26
C TYR A 200 0.39 -0.52 -5.95
N ASP A 201 0.64 -0.53 -7.26
CA ASP A 201 0.77 0.68 -8.06
C ASP A 201 -0.60 1.24 -8.49
N VAL A 202 -1.01 2.35 -7.89
CA VAL A 202 -2.28 3.00 -8.21
C VAL A 202 -2.06 4.13 -9.21
N ARG A 203 -2.82 4.09 -10.31
CA ARG A 203 -2.82 5.17 -11.29
C ARG A 203 -3.49 6.41 -10.68
N VAL A 204 -2.85 7.56 -10.82
CA VAL A 204 -3.38 8.85 -10.36
C VAL A 204 -3.44 9.80 -11.54
N THR A 205 -4.60 10.41 -11.73
CA THR A 205 -4.80 11.50 -12.69
C THR A 205 -4.72 12.82 -11.95
N CYS A 206 -3.68 13.59 -12.22
CA CYS A 206 -3.54 14.96 -11.80
C CYS A 206 -4.28 15.84 -12.82
N GLN A 207 -5.51 16.22 -12.50
CA GLN A 207 -6.43 16.89 -13.41
C GLN A 207 -6.03 18.36 -13.62
N LYS A 208 -6.14 18.83 -14.86
CA LYS A 208 -5.93 20.23 -15.24
C LYS A 208 -6.75 21.18 -14.35
N GLY A 209 -6.15 22.32 -14.01
CA GLY A 209 -6.74 23.32 -13.10
C GLY A 209 -7.08 24.66 -13.77
N ILE A 210 -6.73 24.82 -15.05
CA ILE A 210 -7.00 26.03 -15.82
C ILE A 210 -7.92 25.64 -16.98
N ALA A 211 -9.15 26.13 -16.97
CA ALA A 211 -10.00 26.10 -18.16
C ALA A 211 -9.32 26.92 -19.26
N LYS A 212 -9.26 26.41 -20.50
CA LYS A 212 -8.83 27.23 -21.63
C LYS A 212 -9.68 28.50 -21.63
N ALA A 213 -9.04 29.67 -21.53
CA ALA A 213 -9.74 30.91 -21.82
C ALA A 213 -10.34 30.79 -23.22
N PRO A 214 -11.62 31.15 -23.44
CA PRO A 214 -12.16 31.21 -24.79
C PRO A 214 -11.26 32.14 -25.60
N PHE A 215 -10.78 31.65 -26.75
CA PHE A 215 -10.03 32.45 -27.71
C PHE A 215 -10.95 33.58 -28.17
N ASN A 216 -10.81 34.77 -27.58
CA ASN A 216 -11.55 35.94 -28.00
C ASN A 216 -10.80 36.53 -29.20
N VAL A 217 -11.10 36.00 -30.39
CA VAL A 217 -10.60 36.56 -31.64
C VAL A 217 -11.30 37.90 -31.81
N LYS A 218 -10.60 39.00 -31.49
CA LYS A 218 -11.01 40.33 -31.93
C LYS A 218 -10.85 40.38 -33.45
N THR A 219 -11.95 40.23 -34.17
CA THR A 219 -12.04 40.68 -35.56
C THR A 219 -12.02 42.21 -35.54
N ASN A 220 -10.99 42.78 -36.16
CA ASN A 220 -10.95 44.21 -36.50
C ASN A 220 -11.99 44.55 -37.57
#